data_AF-A9Q784-F1
#
_entry.id   AF-A9Q784-F1
#
_cell.length_a   1.000
_cell.length_b   1.000
_cell.length_c   1.000
_cell.angle_alpha   90.00
_cell.angle_beta   90.00
_cell.angle_gamma   90.00
#
_symmetry.space_group_name_H-M   'P 1'
#
loop_
_entity.id
_entity.type
_entity.pdbx_description
1 polymer ?
#
loop_
_entity_poly.entity_id
_entity_poly.type
_entity_poly.pdbx_seq_one_letter_code
_entity_poly.pdbx_strand_id
1 'polypeptide(L)'
;WQIMINGESYKWIVAEAAKKALGIDNIQERIFIVKLIIDKTDPSKIAGAVGFSTRDDKIVVYKAKAILLAAGGCVNIFRPRSVGEGTGRAWYPVWNAGSTYSMAAEAGADLTLVENRFV
;
A
#
# COMPACT_ATOMS: atom_id res chain seq x y z
N TRP A 1 14.57 15.10 -21.27
CA TRP A 1 13.41 14.57 -22.02
C TRP A 1 12.20 14.71 -21.11
N GLN A 2 11.38 15.73 -21.29
CA GLN A 2 10.14 15.92 -20.52
C GLN A 2 8.99 15.84 -21.52
N ILE A 3 8.09 14.88 -21.33
CA ILE A 3 6.83 14.82 -22.07
C ILE A 3 5.77 15.46 -21.19
N MET A 4 5.15 16.51 -21.71
CA MET A 4 4.02 17.15 -21.05
C MET A 4 2.73 16.40 -21.37
N ILE A 5 1.89 16.19 -20.35
CA ILE A 5 0.57 15.57 -20.49
C ILE A 5 -0.48 16.39 -19.73
N ASN A 6 -1.73 16.37 -20.22
CA ASN A 6 -2.88 16.88 -19.48
C ASN A 6 -3.44 15.76 -18.58
N GLY A 7 -2.73 15.50 -17.48
CA GLY A 7 -2.87 14.28 -16.68
C GLY A 7 -3.90 14.30 -15.55
N GLU A 8 -4.90 15.19 -15.56
CA GLU A 8 -5.90 15.27 -14.48
C GLU A 8 -6.59 13.91 -14.27
N SER A 9 -6.98 13.25 -15.37
CA SER A 9 -7.69 11.96 -15.32
C SER A 9 -6.75 10.74 -15.31
N TYR A 10 -5.45 10.93 -15.06
CA TYR A 10 -4.46 9.85 -15.21
C TYR A 10 -4.81 8.62 -14.35
N LYS A 11 -5.20 8.83 -13.08
CA LYS A 11 -5.60 7.70 -12.22
C LYS A 11 -6.90 7.04 -12.69
N TRP A 12 -7.86 7.80 -13.21
CA TRP A 12 -9.11 7.25 -13.73
C TRP A 12 -8.86 6.32 -14.93
N ILE A 13 -8.05 6.78 -15.89
CA ILE A 13 -7.69 5.99 -17.09
C ILE A 13 -7.02 4.67 -16.69
N VAL A 14 -6.04 4.72 -15.80
CA VAL A 14 -5.31 3.50 -15.36
C VAL A 14 -6.21 2.58 -14.52
N ALA A 15 -7.05 3.14 -13.65
CA ALA A 15 -7.97 2.36 -12.82
C ALA A 15 -9.04 1.65 -13.66
N GLU A 16 -9.57 2.31 -14.69
CA GLU A 16 -10.54 1.71 -15.61
C GLU A 16 -9.92 0.53 -16.38
N ALA A 17 -8.70 0.69 -16.89
CA ALA A 17 -7.97 -0.37 -17.56
C ALA A 17 -7.75 -1.59 -16.62
N ALA A 18 -7.33 -1.35 -15.38
CA ALA A 18 -7.15 -2.42 -14.39
C ALA A 18 -8.48 -3.11 -14.04
N LYS A 19 -9.56 -2.34 -13.82
CA LYS A 19 -10.89 -2.87 -13.54
C LYS A 19 -11.42 -3.73 -14.68
N LYS A 20 -11.21 -3.32 -15.93
CA LYS A 20 -11.60 -4.09 -17.12
C LYS A 20 -10.81 -5.39 -17.26
N ALA A 21 -9.51 -5.37 -16.94
CA ALA A 21 -8.66 -6.53 -17.04
C ALA A 21 -8.91 -7.57 -15.94
N LEU A 22 -9.11 -7.13 -14.69
CA LEU A 22 -9.30 -8.01 -13.54
C LEU A 22 -10.75 -8.46 -13.34
N GLY A 23 -11.72 -7.65 -13.75
CA GLY A 23 -13.13 -7.83 -13.41
C GLY A 23 -13.44 -7.36 -11.98
N ILE A 24 -14.64 -6.80 -11.77
CA ILE A 24 -15.02 -6.18 -10.50
C ILE A 24 -15.10 -7.18 -9.34
N ASP A 25 -15.41 -8.44 -9.62
CA ASP A 25 -15.51 -9.49 -8.60
C ASP A 25 -14.16 -9.83 -7.94
N ASN A 26 -13.05 -9.49 -8.62
CA ASN A 26 -11.68 -9.67 -8.12
C ASN A 26 -11.12 -8.41 -7.43
N ILE A 27 -11.94 -7.37 -7.26
CA ILE A 27 -11.52 -6.09 -6.67
C ILE A 27 -12.33 -5.85 -5.39
N GLN A 28 -11.62 -5.79 -4.27
CA GLN A 28 -12.21 -5.47 -2.97
C GLN A 28 -11.66 -4.13 -2.48
N GLU A 29 -12.54 -3.15 -2.36
CA GLU A 29 -12.21 -1.82 -1.86
C GLU A 29 -12.51 -1.70 -0.36
N ARG A 30 -11.95 -0.67 0.29
CA ARG A 30 -12.18 -0.35 1.72
C ARG A 30 -11.74 -1.44 2.71
N ILE A 31 -10.92 -2.39 2.27
CA ILE A 31 -10.21 -3.33 3.15
C ILE A 31 -8.81 -2.79 3.40
N PHE A 32 -8.46 -2.63 4.68
CA PHE A 32 -7.11 -2.25 5.08
C PHE A 32 -6.32 -3.49 5.51
N ILE A 33 -5.24 -3.81 4.80
CA ILE A 33 -4.37 -4.95 5.10
C ILE A 33 -3.39 -4.54 6.20
N VAL A 34 -3.29 -5.36 7.24
CA VAL A 34 -2.47 -5.07 8.42
C VAL A 34 -1.26 -5.97 8.57
N LYS A 35 -1.32 -7.22 8.08
CA LYS A 35 -0.25 -8.19 8.32
C LYS A 35 -0.19 -9.27 7.24
N LEU A 36 1.02 -9.70 6.93
CA LEU A 36 1.30 -10.86 6.08
C LEU A 36 1.34 -12.15 6.91
N ILE A 37 0.90 -13.24 6.29
CA ILE A 37 0.88 -14.57 6.88
C ILE A 37 1.96 -15.41 6.21
N ILE A 38 2.94 -15.87 6.99
CA ILE A 38 4.00 -16.78 6.56
C ILE A 38 3.49 -18.22 6.58
N ASP A 39 4.00 -19.06 5.67
CA ASP A 39 3.68 -20.48 5.66
C ASP A 39 4.09 -21.16 6.96
N LYS A 40 3.23 -22.08 7.44
CA LYS A 40 3.42 -22.75 8.72
C LYS A 40 4.63 -23.70 8.71
N THR A 41 4.96 -24.26 7.55
CA THR A 41 6.00 -25.27 7.37
C THR A 41 7.29 -24.71 6.79
N ASP A 42 7.20 -23.62 6.02
CA ASP A 42 8.33 -22.98 5.36
C ASP A 42 8.35 -21.48 5.65
N PRO A 43 9.17 -21.02 6.61
CA PRO A 43 9.26 -19.61 6.98
C PRO A 43 9.71 -18.67 5.86
N SER A 44 10.26 -19.20 4.76
CA SER A 44 10.67 -18.41 3.59
C SER A 44 9.51 -18.10 2.63
N LYS A 45 8.33 -18.71 2.84
CA LYS A 45 7.17 -18.60 1.94
C LYS A 45 6.04 -17.79 2.53
N ILE A 46 5.37 -17.06 1.65
CA ILE A 46 4.12 -16.39 1.97
C ILE A 46 2.93 -17.36 1.83
N ALA A 47 1.97 -17.26 2.74
CA ALA A 47 0.72 -18.02 2.71
C ALA A 47 -0.53 -17.14 2.57
N GLY A 48 -0.43 -15.84 2.87
CA GLY A 48 -1.59 -14.96 2.83
C GLY A 48 -1.38 -13.57 3.43
N ALA A 49 -2.50 -12.88 3.64
CA ALA A 49 -2.56 -11.61 4.32
C ALA A 49 -3.86 -11.49 5.10
N VAL A 50 -3.86 -10.68 6.16
CA VAL A 50 -5.04 -10.37 6.96
C VAL A 50 -5.28 -8.87 6.97
N GLY A 51 -6.55 -8.49 6.93
CA GLY A 51 -7.02 -7.11 6.99
C GLY A 51 -8.41 -7.01 7.58
N PHE A 52 -8.94 -5.81 7.62
CA PHE A 52 -10.30 -5.55 8.09
C PHE A 52 -11.02 -4.52 7.22
N SER A 53 -12.35 -4.59 7.17
CA SER A 53 -13.17 -3.60 6.49
C SER A 53 -13.21 -2.30 7.28
N THR A 54 -13.05 -1.18 6.57
CA THR A 54 -13.22 0.17 7.15
C THR A 54 -14.67 0.66 7.04
N ARG A 55 -15.59 -0.21 6.64
CA ARG A 55 -17.02 0.09 6.47
C ARG A 55 -17.94 -0.85 7.23
N ASP A 56 -17.47 -2.06 7.52
CA ASP A 56 -18.19 -3.11 8.23
C ASP A 56 -17.32 -3.71 9.33
N ASP A 57 -17.92 -4.32 10.35
CA ASP A 57 -17.20 -5.08 11.36
C ASP A 57 -16.84 -6.48 10.82
N LYS A 58 -15.86 -6.52 9.91
CA LYS A 58 -15.43 -7.75 9.22
C LYS A 58 -13.91 -7.83 9.13
N ILE A 59 -13.37 -8.95 9.60
CA ILE A 59 -11.99 -9.37 9.36
C ILE A 59 -11.95 -10.19 8.07
N VAL A 60 -10.97 -9.91 7.21
CA VAL A 60 -10.77 -10.63 5.95
C VAL A 60 -9.42 -11.32 5.97
N VAL A 61 -9.41 -12.60 5.63
CA VAL A 61 -8.19 -13.42 5.51
C VAL A 61 -8.07 -13.88 4.07
N TYR A 62 -7.00 -13.44 3.42
CA TYR A 62 -6.65 -13.86 2.06
C TYR A 62 -5.62 -14.97 2.13
N LYS A 63 -5.89 -16.09 1.46
CA LYS A 63 -4.90 -17.13 1.19
C LYS A 63 -4.36 -16.92 -0.22
N ALA A 64 -3.05 -16.83 -0.36
CA ALA A 64 -2.41 -16.56 -1.65
C ALA A 64 -1.06 -17.26 -1.74
N LYS A 65 -0.71 -17.71 -2.94
CA LYS A 65 0.61 -18.32 -3.23
C LYS A 65 1.70 -17.27 -3.49
N ALA A 66 1.29 -16.07 -3.89
CA ALA A 66 2.15 -14.94 -4.17
C ALA A 66 1.43 -13.65 -3.78
N ILE A 67 2.17 -12.68 -3.24
CA ILE A 67 1.65 -11.38 -2.82
C ILE A 67 2.55 -10.28 -3.37
N LEU A 68 1.94 -9.24 -3.93
CA LEU A 68 2.61 -8.02 -4.36
C LEU A 68 2.29 -6.90 -3.38
N LEU A 69 3.31 -6.34 -2.72
CA LEU A 69 3.17 -5.16 -1.89
C LEU A 69 3.26 -3.88 -2.72
N ALA A 70 2.12 -3.23 -2.94
CA ALA A 70 2.00 -1.99 -3.72
C ALA A 70 1.27 -0.88 -2.94
N ALA A 71 1.57 -0.74 -1.64
CA ALA A 71 0.89 0.19 -0.73
C ALA A 71 1.57 1.57 -0.61
N GLY A 72 2.42 1.92 -1.58
CA GLY A 72 3.13 3.20 -1.62
C GLY A 72 4.29 3.29 -0.61
N GLY A 73 4.77 4.52 -0.40
CA GLY A 73 5.89 4.82 0.50
C GLY A 73 5.45 5.12 1.94
N CYS A 74 6.15 6.04 2.60
CA CYS A 74 5.82 6.48 3.96
C CYS A 74 5.96 8.00 4.11
N VAL A 75 4.98 8.65 4.72
CA VAL A 75 4.96 10.09 5.02
C VAL A 75 4.54 10.34 6.46
N ASN A 76 4.62 11.59 6.92
CA ASN A 76 4.30 12.01 8.29
C ASN A 76 5.10 11.30 9.39
N ILE A 77 6.22 10.62 9.05
CA ILE A 77 7.20 10.13 10.03
C ILE A 77 7.94 11.31 10.68
N PHE A 78 8.17 12.39 9.92
CA PHE A 78 8.77 13.63 10.40
C PHE A 78 7.70 14.71 10.59
N ARG A 79 7.90 15.57 11.58
CA ARG A 79 7.01 16.72 11.82
C ARG A 79 7.04 17.69 10.62
N PRO A 80 5.89 18.00 9.99
CA PRO A 80 5.82 18.92 8.86
C PRO A 80 6.03 20.39 9.29
N ARG A 81 6.25 21.27 8.30
CA ARG A 81 6.43 22.71 8.53
C ARG A 81 5.17 23.43 9.02
N SER A 82 3.99 22.92 8.67
CA SER A 82 2.70 23.40 9.16
C SER A 82 2.09 22.34 10.07
N VAL A 83 1.79 22.68 11.32
CA VAL A 83 1.40 21.71 12.38
C VAL A 83 -0.07 21.78 12.81
N GLY A 84 -0.84 22.72 12.26
CA GLY A 84 -2.30 22.77 12.40
C GLY A 84 -3.01 21.94 11.32
N GLU A 85 -4.06 22.49 10.72
CA GLU A 85 -4.76 21.88 9.57
C GLU A 85 -3.82 21.58 8.39
N GLY A 86 -2.73 22.35 8.27
CA GLY A 86 -1.69 22.15 7.26
C GLY A 86 -0.92 20.83 7.39
N THR A 87 -1.07 20.08 8.48
CA THR A 87 -0.44 18.75 8.66
C THR A 87 -0.88 17.77 7.56
N GLY A 88 -2.08 17.94 7.01
CA GLY A 88 -2.57 17.12 5.90
C GLY A 88 -1.92 17.42 4.53
N ARG A 89 -1.17 18.53 4.41
CA ARG A 89 -0.57 19.00 3.15
C ARG A 89 0.90 18.59 3.03
N ALA A 90 1.14 17.28 3.08
CA ALA A 90 2.44 16.71 2.74
C ALA A 90 2.69 16.81 1.21
N TRP A 91 3.95 16.93 0.81
CA TRP A 91 4.34 16.93 -0.61
C TRP A 91 4.08 15.57 -1.28
N TYR A 92 4.29 14.49 -0.53
CA TYR A 92 3.95 13.12 -0.94
C TYR A 92 2.61 12.70 -0.30
N PRO A 93 1.85 11.74 -0.87
CA PRO A 93 0.48 11.46 -0.46
C PRO A 93 0.32 11.11 1.03
N VAL A 94 -0.51 11.89 1.74
CA VAL A 94 -0.66 11.85 3.22
C VAL A 94 -1.13 10.49 3.77
N TRP A 95 -1.82 9.70 2.96
CA TRP A 95 -2.35 8.38 3.35
C TRP A 95 -1.31 7.26 3.31
N ASN A 96 -0.09 7.51 2.83
CA ASN A 96 0.97 6.51 2.78
C ASN A 96 1.65 6.34 4.15
N ALA A 97 1.22 5.34 4.91
CA ALA A 97 1.69 5.09 6.29
C ALA A 97 2.89 4.12 6.40
N GLY A 98 3.54 3.77 5.29
CA GLY A 98 4.67 2.82 5.31
C GLY A 98 4.28 1.36 5.40
N SER A 99 3.03 1.02 5.08
CA SER A 99 2.50 -0.35 5.13
C SER A 99 3.30 -1.33 4.26
N THR A 100 3.82 -0.89 3.11
CA THR A 100 4.73 -1.69 2.27
C THR A 100 5.95 -2.15 3.05
N TYR A 101 6.59 -1.24 3.78
CA TYR A 101 7.88 -1.50 4.42
C TYR A 101 7.72 -2.30 5.70
N SER A 102 6.76 -1.94 6.57
CA SER A 102 6.56 -2.66 7.84
C SER A 102 6.11 -4.10 7.58
N MET A 103 5.15 -4.33 6.67
CA MET A 103 4.71 -5.69 6.37
C MET A 103 5.83 -6.55 5.75
N ALA A 104 6.67 -5.97 4.88
CA ALA A 104 7.82 -6.67 4.31
C ALA A 104 8.86 -7.02 5.39
N ALA A 105 9.23 -6.05 6.24
CA ALA A 105 10.20 -6.25 7.31
C ALA A 105 9.73 -7.28 8.34
N GLU A 106 8.46 -7.20 8.76
CA GLU A 106 7.86 -8.15 9.70
C GLU A 106 7.74 -9.56 9.13
N ALA A 107 7.61 -9.68 7.80
CA ALA A 107 7.66 -10.95 7.08
C ALA A 107 9.09 -11.51 6.91
N GLY A 108 10.12 -10.78 7.35
CA GLY A 108 11.52 -11.19 7.23
C GLY A 108 12.14 -10.92 5.86
N ALA A 109 11.53 -10.06 5.05
CA ALA A 109 12.11 -9.66 3.77
C ALA A 109 13.27 -8.65 3.97
N ASP A 110 14.34 -8.82 3.21
CA ASP A 110 15.46 -7.89 3.21
C ASP A 110 15.04 -6.52 2.68
N LEU A 111 15.43 -5.47 3.41
CA LEU A 111 15.28 -4.09 2.99
C LEU A 111 16.62 -3.51 2.58
N THR A 112 16.61 -2.57 1.64
CA THR A 112 17.82 -1.90 1.14
C THR A 112 17.62 -0.40 1.06
N LEU A 113 18.70 0.36 1.25
CA LEU A 113 18.74 1.83 1.17
C LEU A 113 17.65 2.50 2.02
N VAL A 114 17.35 1.94 3.20
CA VAL A 114 16.32 2.46 4.11
C VAL A 114 16.69 3.81 4.74
N GLU A 115 17.98 4.14 4.74
CA GLU A 115 18.52 5.43 5.14
C GLU A 115 18.28 6.54 4.10
N ASN A 116 18.04 6.15 2.84
CA ASN A 116 17.78 7.11 1.77
C ASN A 116 16.40 7.76 1.96
N ARG A 117 16.37 9.08 1.87
CA ARG A 117 15.14 9.87 2.02
C ARG A 117 15.04 10.92 0.93
N PHE A 118 13.81 11.23 0.55
CA PHE A 118 13.49 12.37 -0.30
C PHE A 118 12.70 13.38 0.54
N VAL A 119 13.26 14.57 0.71
CA VAL A 119 12.78 15.62 1.64
C VAL A 119 12.77 16.97 0.98
#